data_AF-A0A0C3P5Z6-F1
#
_entry.id   AF-A0A0C3P5Z6-F1
#
_cell.length_a   1.000
_cell.length_b   1.000
_cell.length_c   1.000
_cell.angle_alpha   90.00
_cell.angle_beta   90.00
_cell.angle_gamma   90.00
#
_symmetry.space_group_name_H-M   'P 1'
#
loop_
_entity.id
_entity.type
_entity.pdbx_description
1 polymer ?
#
loop_
_entity_poly.entity_id
_entity_poly.type
_entity_poly.pdbx_seq_one_letter_code
_entity_poly.pdbx_strand_id
1 'polypeptide(L)'
;MPELWRRLTRQEVLDAVPSGTLSPKLRKWADLGPAILQLPDDIKDRISQAAASKDDATLKCKWQANTERQVRLRAKHPKREEPCVPKPSIIEHNDVDSVDMHLYMQLPTVQEMQSCIAAFIDATGNEAL
;
A
#
# COMPACT_ATOMS: atom_id res chain seq x y z
N MET A 1 0.28 26.17 -0.87
CA MET A 1 0.79 25.28 -1.94
C MET A 1 1.70 24.26 -1.29
N PRO A 2 1.27 22.99 -1.18
CA PRO A 2 2.11 21.95 -0.62
C PRO A 2 3.33 21.79 -1.53
N GLU A 3 4.50 21.84 -0.92
CA GLU A 3 5.81 21.93 -1.55
C GLU A 3 5.98 20.95 -2.72
N LEU A 4 5.79 21.45 -3.96
CA LEU A 4 5.83 20.69 -5.22
C LEU A 4 7.14 19.91 -5.41
N TRP A 5 8.18 20.31 -4.69
CA TRP A 5 9.54 19.79 -4.73
C TRP A 5 9.89 18.83 -3.58
N ARG A 6 9.01 18.58 -2.59
CA ARG A 6 9.32 17.72 -1.42
C ARG A 6 9.76 16.30 -1.77
N ARG A 7 9.32 15.79 -2.93
CA ARG A 7 9.60 14.42 -3.40
C ARG A 7 10.89 14.31 -4.19
N LEU A 8 11.42 15.45 -4.64
CA LEU A 8 12.72 15.54 -5.27
C LEU A 8 13.80 15.61 -4.19
N THR A 9 14.90 14.93 -4.46
CA THR A 9 16.16 15.11 -3.74
C THR A 9 16.77 16.44 -4.14
N ARG A 10 17.70 16.94 -3.31
CA ARG A 10 18.35 18.23 -3.55
C ARG A 10 19.07 18.25 -4.90
N GLN A 11 19.72 17.14 -5.25
CA GLN A 11 20.44 17.03 -6.51
C GLN A 11 19.49 17.09 -7.69
N GLU A 12 18.38 16.34 -7.65
CA GLU A 12 17.38 16.35 -8.72
C GLU A 12 16.77 17.75 -8.92
N VAL A 13 16.58 18.53 -7.85
CA VAL A 13 16.14 19.93 -7.96
C VAL A 13 17.20 20.79 -8.66
N LEU A 14 18.48 20.63 -8.30
CA LEU A 14 19.57 21.37 -8.95
C LEU A 14 19.73 20.96 -10.42
N ASP A 15 19.52 19.69 -10.76
CA ASP A 15 19.60 19.18 -12.13
C ASP A 15 18.41 19.68 -12.99
N ALA A 16 17.24 19.88 -12.38
CA ALA A 16 16.06 20.42 -13.06
C ALA A 16 16.15 21.94 -13.32
N VAL A 17 17.07 22.63 -12.64
CA VAL A 17 17.24 24.09 -12.75
C VAL A 17 18.43 24.41 -13.67
N PRO A 18 18.30 25.39 -14.57
CA PRO A 18 19.43 25.81 -15.41
C PRO A 18 20.64 26.25 -14.58
N SER A 19 21.84 25.96 -15.08
CA SER A 19 23.08 26.35 -14.43
C SER A 19 23.15 27.87 -14.29
N GLY A 20 23.42 28.35 -13.07
CA GLY A 20 23.53 29.79 -12.77
C GLY A 20 22.28 30.43 -12.17
N THR A 21 21.11 29.77 -12.20
CA THR A 21 19.87 30.32 -11.62
C THR A 21 19.82 30.16 -10.10
N LEU A 22 20.40 29.10 -9.56
CA LEU A 22 20.52 28.87 -8.12
C LEU A 22 22.00 28.83 -7.72
N SER A 23 22.30 29.44 -6.56
CA SER A 23 23.65 29.44 -6.02
C SER A 23 24.02 28.03 -5.50
N PRO A 24 25.17 27.46 -5.90
CA PRO A 24 25.63 26.16 -5.40
C PRO A 24 25.96 26.18 -3.89
N LYS A 25 26.04 27.38 -3.29
CA LYS A 25 26.24 27.57 -1.86
C LYS A 25 25.01 27.22 -1.02
N LEU A 26 23.84 27.08 -1.65
CA LEU A 26 22.61 26.64 -0.99
C LEU A 26 22.69 25.13 -0.72
N ARG A 27 23.30 24.79 0.43
CA ARG A 27 23.52 23.41 0.86
C ARG A 27 22.35 22.84 1.66
N LYS A 28 21.56 23.70 2.31
CA LYS A 28 20.46 23.28 3.18
C LYS A 28 19.11 23.50 2.49
N TRP A 29 18.17 22.59 2.71
CA TRP A 29 16.80 22.71 2.23
C TRP A 29 16.09 23.95 2.77
N ALA A 30 16.41 24.36 4.00
CA ALA A 30 15.88 25.57 4.63
C ALA A 30 16.18 26.84 3.83
N ASP A 31 17.34 26.89 3.15
CA ASP A 31 17.75 28.03 2.33
C ASP A 31 17.30 27.86 0.87
N LEU A 32 17.22 26.61 0.39
CA LEU A 32 16.82 26.28 -0.97
C LEU A 32 15.33 26.52 -1.21
N GLY A 33 14.46 26.20 -0.25
CA GLY A 33 13.01 26.35 -0.38
C GLY A 33 12.56 27.78 -0.71
N PRO A 34 12.99 28.79 0.09
CA PRO A 34 12.72 30.19 -0.21
C PRO A 34 13.31 30.64 -1.55
N ALA A 35 14.50 30.16 -1.92
CA ALA A 35 15.13 30.48 -3.19
C ALA A 35 14.31 29.94 -4.38
N ILE A 36 13.76 28.72 -4.28
CA ILE A 36 12.88 28.13 -5.31
C ILE A 36 11.60 28.96 -5.48
N LEU A 37 11.04 29.48 -4.39
CA LEU A 37 9.84 30.32 -4.44
C LEU A 37 10.09 31.65 -5.18
N GLN A 38 11.32 32.15 -5.16
CA GLN A 38 11.73 33.37 -5.87
C GLN A 38 12.09 33.13 -7.34
N LEU A 39 12.16 31.88 -7.79
CA LEU A 39 12.41 31.57 -9.19
C LEU A 39 11.24 32.01 -10.08
N PRO A 40 11.49 32.33 -11.36
CA PRO A 40 10.41 32.58 -12.28
C PRO A 40 9.60 31.28 -12.53
N ASP A 41 8.34 31.46 -12.90
CA ASP A 41 7.35 30.38 -12.87
C ASP A 41 7.66 29.28 -13.90
N ASP A 42 8.33 29.63 -15.01
CA ASP A 42 8.84 28.68 -16.00
C ASP A 42 9.80 27.64 -15.39
N ILE A 43 10.65 28.06 -14.45
CA ILE A 43 11.57 27.17 -13.76
C ILE A 43 10.84 26.35 -12.70
N LYS A 44 9.84 26.94 -12.01
CA LYS A 44 9.00 26.21 -11.06
C LYS A 44 8.19 25.11 -11.75
N ASP A 45 7.71 25.37 -12.97
CA ASP A 45 7.00 24.39 -13.80
C ASP A 45 7.91 23.23 -14.18
N ARG A 46 9.18 23.51 -14.54
CA ARG A 46 10.18 22.46 -14.80
C ARG A 46 10.45 21.58 -13.59
N ILE A 47 10.64 22.18 -12.41
CA ILE A 47 10.83 21.44 -11.16
C ILE A 47 9.60 20.57 -10.87
N SER A 48 8.40 21.13 -11.09
CA SER A 48 7.14 20.40 -10.89
C SER A 48 6.98 19.24 -11.87
N GLN A 49 7.37 19.42 -13.13
CA GLN A 49 7.36 18.36 -14.13
C GLN A 49 8.39 17.26 -13.82
N ALA A 50 9.57 17.62 -13.30
CA ALA A 50 10.56 16.65 -12.82
C ALA A 50 10.01 15.83 -11.65
N ALA A 51 9.33 16.48 -10.70
CA ALA A 51 8.67 15.80 -9.58
C ALA A 51 7.58 14.83 -10.07
N ALA A 52 6.72 15.27 -10.99
CA ALA A 52 5.67 14.43 -11.57
C ALA A 52 6.25 13.23 -12.33
N SER A 53 7.32 13.44 -13.11
CA SER A 53 7.98 12.37 -13.87
C SER A 53 8.57 11.30 -12.95
N LYS A 54 9.14 11.71 -11.81
CA LYS A 54 9.65 10.78 -10.80
C LYS A 54 8.54 9.99 -10.13
N ASP A 55 7.43 10.64 -9.80
CA ASP A 55 6.26 9.97 -9.22
C ASP A 55 5.70 8.92 -10.18
N ASP A 56 5.56 9.26 -11.46
CA ASP A 56 5.12 8.33 -12.50
C ASP A 56 6.07 7.14 -12.65
N ALA A 57 7.38 7.39 -12.68
CA ALA A 57 8.38 6.32 -12.72
C ALA A 57 8.28 5.40 -11.50
N THR A 58 8.09 5.99 -10.31
CA THR A 58 7.96 5.25 -9.06
C THR A 58 6.69 4.39 -9.05
N LEU A 59 5.57 4.93 -9.53
CA LEU A 59 4.30 4.20 -9.68
C LEU A 59 4.43 3.05 -10.67
N LYS A 60 5.07 3.29 -11.83
CA LYS A 60 5.33 2.25 -12.85
C LYS A 60 6.18 1.12 -12.28
N CYS A 61 7.26 1.43 -11.57
CA CYS A 61 8.11 0.43 -10.93
C CYS A 61 7.33 -0.40 -9.88
N LYS A 62 6.51 0.25 -9.05
CA LYS A 62 5.65 -0.46 -8.07
C LYS A 62 4.66 -1.38 -8.77
N TRP A 63 4.04 -0.91 -9.85
CA TRP A 63 3.09 -1.71 -10.63
C TRP A 63 3.76 -2.93 -11.25
N GLN A 64 4.94 -2.76 -11.86
CA GLN A 64 5.72 -3.87 -12.42
C GLN A 64 6.10 -4.90 -11.37
N ALA A 65 6.63 -4.47 -10.21
CA ALA A 65 7.00 -5.36 -9.12
C ALA A 65 5.80 -6.15 -8.58
N ASN A 66 4.62 -5.52 -8.50
CA ASN A 66 3.39 -6.20 -8.10
C ASN A 66 2.94 -7.23 -9.14
N THR A 67 2.95 -6.87 -10.42
CA THR A 67 2.63 -7.79 -11.53
C THR A 67 3.54 -9.01 -11.50
N GLU A 68 4.85 -8.80 -11.35
CA GLU A 68 5.82 -9.89 -11.26
C GLU A 68 5.57 -10.79 -10.05
N ARG A 69 5.26 -10.21 -8.89
CA ARG A 69 4.89 -10.97 -7.68
C ARG A 69 3.66 -11.83 -7.93
N GLN A 70 2.62 -11.29 -8.58
CA GLN A 70 1.42 -12.07 -8.90
C GLN A 70 1.71 -13.21 -9.87
N VAL A 71 2.54 -12.98 -10.89
CA VAL A 71 2.97 -14.04 -11.83
C VAL A 71 3.70 -15.16 -11.07
N ARG A 72 4.64 -14.81 -10.19
CA ARG A 72 5.36 -15.79 -9.35
C ARG A 72 4.41 -16.58 -8.44
N LEU A 73 3.43 -15.92 -7.82
CA LEU A 73 2.44 -16.59 -6.97
C LEU A 73 1.57 -17.58 -7.78
N ARG A 74 1.11 -17.18 -8.97
CA ARG A 74 0.33 -18.05 -9.86
C ARG A 74 1.16 -19.25 -10.34
N ALA A 75 2.44 -19.05 -10.65
CA ALA A 75 3.34 -20.13 -11.07
C ALA A 75 3.57 -21.18 -9.96
N LYS A 76 3.52 -20.78 -8.68
CA LYS A 76 3.66 -21.70 -7.53
C LYS A 76 2.41 -22.52 -7.25
N HIS A 77 1.26 -22.11 -7.75
CA HIS A 77 0.02 -22.88 -7.69
C HIS A 77 -0.33 -23.34 -9.11
N PRO A 78 0.35 -24.37 -9.64
CA PRO A 78 -0.11 -24.99 -10.88
C PRO A 78 -1.56 -25.46 -10.64
N LYS A 79 -2.48 -24.93 -11.46
CA LYS A 79 -3.85 -25.46 -11.54
C LYS A 79 -3.71 -26.95 -11.77
N ARG A 80 -4.14 -27.73 -10.79
CA ARG A 80 -4.30 -29.17 -10.92
C ARG A 80 -5.46 -29.39 -11.89
N GLU A 81 -5.16 -29.40 -13.18
CA GLU A 81 -6.06 -29.92 -14.21
C GLU A 81 -6.03 -31.45 -14.10
N GLU A 82 -6.65 -31.99 -13.04
CA GLU A 82 -7.08 -33.37 -13.05
C GLU A 82 -8.60 -33.36 -12.98
N PRO A 83 -9.32 -33.85 -14.01
CA PRO A 83 -10.74 -34.12 -13.86
C PRO A 83 -10.91 -35.09 -12.70
N CYS A 84 -11.62 -34.64 -11.67
CA CYS A 84 -11.89 -35.38 -10.45
C CYS A 84 -12.71 -36.62 -10.81
N VAL A 85 -12.05 -37.77 -10.98
CA VAL A 85 -12.70 -39.08 -10.89
C VAL A 85 -12.84 -39.37 -9.39
N PRO A 86 -14.05 -39.44 -8.82
CA PRO A 86 -14.21 -39.78 -7.42
C PRO A 86 -13.79 -41.24 -7.23
N LYS A 87 -12.59 -41.47 -6.69
CA LYS A 87 -12.21 -42.78 -6.15
C LYS A 87 -12.77 -42.89 -4.74
N PRO A 88 -13.56 -43.93 -4.42
CA PRO A 88 -13.92 -44.22 -3.05
C PRO A 88 -12.68 -44.78 -2.34
N SER A 89 -11.94 -43.92 -1.63
CA SER A 89 -10.84 -44.38 -0.78
C SER A 89 -11.39 -44.64 0.63
N ILE A 90 -11.59 -45.91 0.93
CA ILE A 90 -11.59 -46.44 2.29
C ILE A 90 -10.19 -46.18 2.84
N ILE A 91 -10.05 -45.15 3.69
CA ILE A 91 -8.90 -44.99 4.56
C ILE A 91 -9.45 -44.58 5.92
N GLU A 92 -9.40 -45.52 6.86
CA GLU A 92 -9.55 -45.28 8.28
C GLU A 92 -8.42 -44.32 8.72
N HIS A 93 -8.77 -43.04 8.92
CA HIS A 93 -7.90 -42.10 9.58
C HIS A 93 -8.59 -41.58 10.83
N ASN A 94 -7.93 -41.82 11.96
CA ASN A 94 -8.31 -41.42 13.30
C ASN A 94 -8.75 -39.96 13.36
N ASP A 95 -9.84 -39.73 14.08
CA ASP A 95 -10.40 -38.45 14.45
C ASP A 95 -9.35 -37.50 15.02
N VAL A 96 -9.03 -36.44 14.26
CA VAL A 96 -8.49 -35.21 14.83
C VAL A 96 -9.24 -34.06 14.16
N ASP A 97 -10.26 -33.57 14.88
CA ASP A 97 -10.99 -32.31 14.71
C ASP A 97 -10.96 -31.73 13.30
N SER A 98 -11.76 -32.32 12.42
CA SER A 98 -12.32 -31.57 11.29
C SER A 98 -13.21 -30.48 11.87
N VAL A 99 -12.63 -29.31 12.18
CA VAL A 99 -13.40 -28.10 12.49
C VAL A 99 -14.31 -27.87 11.30
N ASP A 100 -15.60 -28.13 11.49
CA ASP A 100 -16.62 -28.00 10.47
C ASP A 100 -16.55 -26.58 9.90
N MET A 101 -16.04 -26.45 8.67
CA MET A 101 -15.87 -25.16 8.00
C MET A 101 -17.21 -24.42 7.89
N HIS A 102 -18.33 -25.14 7.89
CA HIS A 102 -19.66 -24.55 7.88
C HIS A 102 -19.99 -23.82 9.18
N LEU A 103 -19.44 -24.24 10.32
CA LEU A 103 -19.62 -23.57 11.61
C LEU A 103 -18.82 -22.25 11.66
N TYR A 104 -17.62 -22.21 11.07
CA TYR A 104 -16.79 -20.99 11.05
C TYR A 104 -17.34 -19.89 10.13
N MET A 105 -18.09 -20.26 9.10
CA MET A 105 -18.66 -19.32 8.13
C MET A 105 -20.06 -18.82 8.50
N GLN A 106 -20.62 -19.27 9.63
CA GLN A 106 -21.93 -18.81 10.08
C GLN A 106 -21.82 -17.42 10.71
N LEU A 107 -22.68 -16.50 10.25
CA LEU A 107 -22.86 -15.22 10.91
C LEU A 107 -23.67 -15.43 12.20
N PRO A 108 -23.33 -14.72 13.29
CA PRO A 108 -24.08 -14.81 14.52
C PRO A 108 -25.53 -14.40 14.28
N THR A 109 -26.44 -15.12 14.93
CA THR A 109 -27.86 -14.78 14.94
C THR A 109 -28.08 -13.43 15.65
N VAL A 110 -29.23 -12.81 15.41
CA VAL A 110 -29.57 -11.51 16.02
C VAL A 110 -29.51 -11.57 17.55
N GLN A 111 -29.91 -12.70 18.14
CA GLN A 111 -29.89 -12.91 19.58
C GLN A 111 -28.45 -13.04 20.11
N GLU A 112 -27.59 -13.81 19.44
CA GLU A 112 -26.18 -13.95 19.81
C GLU A 112 -25.43 -12.62 19.68
N MET A 113 -25.72 -11.85 18.62
CA MET A 113 -25.17 -10.51 18.44
C MET A 113 -25.58 -9.58 19.58
N GLN A 114 -26.85 -9.59 20.01
CA GLN A 114 -27.32 -8.80 21.15
C GLN A 114 -26.64 -9.21 22.45
N SER A 115 -26.45 -10.50 22.69
CA SER A 115 -25.72 -10.99 23.86
C SER A 115 -24.25 -10.59 23.85
N CYS A 116 -23.57 -10.63 22.70
CA CYS A 116 -22.21 -10.15 22.55
C CYS A 116 -22.09 -8.64 22.80
N ILE A 117 -23.04 -7.84 22.29
CA ILE A 117 -23.07 -6.38 22.52
C ILE A 117 -23.31 -6.08 24.01
N ALA A 118 -24.24 -6.77 24.67
CA ALA A 118 -24.50 -6.60 26.10
C ALA A 118 -23.26 -6.96 26.94
N ALA A 119 -22.63 -8.11 26.66
CA ALA A 119 -21.40 -8.51 27.33
C ALA A 119 -20.23 -7.53 27.09
N PHE A 120 -20.15 -6.96 25.89
CA PHE A 120 -19.17 -5.93 25.57
C PHE A 120 -19.41 -4.66 26.38
N ILE A 121 -20.66 -4.17 26.43
CA ILE A 121 -21.04 -2.97 27.21
C ILE A 121 -20.71 -3.17 28.70
N ASP A 122 -21.10 -4.32 29.26
CA ASP A 122 -20.80 -4.68 30.65
C ASP A 122 -19.29 -4.74 30.93
N ALA A 123 -18.50 -5.29 29.98
CA ALA A 123 -17.05 -5.39 30.11
C ALA A 123 -16.33 -4.03 29.92
N THR A 124 -16.87 -3.14 29.09
CA THR A 124 -16.27 -1.82 28.86
C THR A 124 -16.60 -0.80 29.95
N GLY A 125 -17.61 -1.06 30.78
CA GLY A 125 -18.08 -0.14 31.82
C GLY A 125 -18.64 1.15 31.23
N ASN A 126 -19.78 1.62 31.71
CA ASN A 126 -20.35 2.92 31.30
C ASN A 126 -19.55 4.14 31.87
N GLU A 127 -18.22 4.10 31.86
CA GLU A 127 -17.33 5.20 32.28
C GLU A 127 -16.76 5.98 31.07
N ALA A 128 -17.38 5.86 29.89
CA ALA A 128 -16.99 6.57 28.67
C ALA A 128 -18.03 7.58 28.18
N LEU A 129 -18.91 8.09 29.06
CA LEU A 129 -19.79 9.23 28.80
C LEU A 129 -19.69 10.28 29.90
#